data_AF-A0A3M1MBB9-F1
#
_entry.id   AF-A0A3M1MBB9-F1
#
_cell.length_a   1.000
_cell.length_b   1.000
_cell.length_c   1.000
_cell.angle_alpha   90.00
_cell.angle_beta   90.00
_cell.angle_gamma   90.00
#
_symmetry.space_group_name_H-M   'P 1'
#
loop_
_entity.id
_entity.type
_entity.pdbx_description
1 polymer ?
#
loop_
_entity_poly.entity_id
_entity_poly.type
_entity_poly.pdbx_seq_one_letter_code
_entity_poly.pdbx_strand_id
1 'polypeptide(L)' 'MKVVSSIGALKFRHPDCQVVRRRGRIYVICKSNPRYKVRQGGAKNRKRKR' A
#
# COMPACT_ATOMS: atom_id res chain seq x y z
N MET A 1 9.32 -0.94 3.22
CA MET A 1 7.91 -0.80 2.79
C MET A 1 7.02 -1.04 3.99
N LYS A 2 6.16 -0.07 4.38
CA LYS A 2 5.33 -0.14 5.58
C LYS A 2 3.98 -0.82 5.31
N VAL A 3 3.51 -1.68 6.20
CA VAL A 3 2.19 -2.30 6.09
C VAL A 3 1.19 -1.50 6.93
N VAL A 4 0.05 -1.15 6.34
CA VAL A 4 -0.97 -0.27 6.94
C VAL A 4 -2.37 -0.80 6.64
N SER A 5 -3.36 -0.46 7.47
CA SER A 5 -4.78 -0.76 7.20
C SER A 5 -5.37 0.16 6.13
N SER A 6 -4.89 1.42 6.07
CA SER A 6 -5.36 2.49 5.19
C SER A 6 -4.20 3.18 4.47
N ILE A 7 -4.43 3.56 3.21
CA ILE A 7 -3.47 4.32 2.37
C ILE A 7 -3.89 5.78 2.13
N GLY A 8 -4.99 6.24 2.74
CA GLY A 8 -5.69 7.49 2.41
C GLY A 8 -4.78 8.70 2.23
N ALA A 9 -4.15 9.18 3.30
CA ALA A 9 -3.20 10.30 3.24
C ALA A 9 -1.83 9.90 2.68
N LEU A 10 -1.48 8.61 2.76
CA LEU A 10 -0.12 8.13 2.49
C LEU A 10 0.27 8.23 1.02
N LYS A 11 -0.72 8.24 0.11
CA LYS A 11 -0.54 8.42 -1.34
C LYS A 11 -0.28 9.87 -1.77
N PHE A 12 -0.50 10.85 -0.89
CA PHE A 12 -0.34 12.28 -1.21
C PHE A 12 0.93 12.91 -0.63
N ARG A 13 1.73 12.13 0.10
CA ARG A 13 2.93 12.65 0.80
C ARG A 13 4.07 13.08 -0.14
N HIS A 14 4.04 12.63 -1.39
CA HIS A 14 5.05 12.96 -2.39
C HIS A 14 4.42 12.85 -3.78
N PRO A 15 4.76 13.73 -4.74
CA PRO A 15 4.22 13.67 -6.10
C PRO A 15 4.44 12.31 -6.78
N ASP A 16 5.61 11.71 -6.58
CA ASP A 16 5.93 10.38 -7.15
C ASP A 16 5.24 9.18 -6.46
N CYS A 17 4.34 9.41 -5.50
CA CYS A 17 3.58 8.33 -4.89
C CYS A 17 2.48 7.85 -5.84
N GLN A 18 2.65 6.63 -6.36
CA GLN A 18 1.68 6.00 -7.24
C GLN A 18 0.96 4.86 -6.54
N VAL A 19 -0.37 4.82 -6.63
CA VAL A 19 -1.17 3.70 -6.13
C VAL A 19 -1.21 2.61 -7.21
N VAL A 20 -0.83 1.40 -6.85
CA VAL A 20 -0.86 0.24 -7.76
C VAL A 20 -1.52 -0.96 -7.10
N ARG A 21 -2.20 -1.78 -7.91
CA ARG A 21 -2.70 -3.10 -7.51
C ARG A 21 -1.77 -4.18 -8.05
N ARG A 22 -1.21 -5.01 -7.17
CA ARG A 22 -0.37 -6.16 -7.57
C ARG A 22 -0.54 -7.31 -6.58
N ARG A 23 -0.51 -8.56 -7.04
CA ARG A 23 -0.64 -9.75 -6.18
C ARG A 23 -1.85 -9.68 -5.22
N GLY A 24 -2.99 -9.21 -5.75
CA GLY A 24 -4.24 -9.08 -4.99
C GLY A 24 -4.24 -8.04 -3.86
N ARG A 25 -3.26 -7.13 -3.81
CA ARG A 25 -3.14 -6.10 -2.76
C ARG A 25 -2.86 -4.72 -3.36
N ILE A 26 -3.26 -3.68 -2.62
CA ILE A 26 -2.98 -2.29 -3.00
C ILE A 26 -1.67 -1.84 -2.36
N TYR A 27 -0.83 -1.18 -3.15
CA TYR A 27 0.45 -0.62 -2.72
C TYR A 27 0.49 0.84 -3.10
N VAL A 28 1.20 1.64 -2.32
CA VAL A 28 1.75 2.91 -2.76
C VAL A 28 3.22 2.66 -3.06
N ILE A 29 3.64 2.97 -4.29
CA ILE A 29 5.03 2.91 -4.73
C ILE A 29 5.52 4.33 -4.89
N CYS A 30 6.70 4.62 -4.35
CA CYS A 30 7.45 5.82 -4.64
C CYS A 30 8.85 5.38 -5.04
N LYS A 31 9.27 5.69 -6.28
CA LYS A 31 10.59 5.29 -6.79
C LYS A 31 11.69 6.19 -6.21
N SER A 32 11.39 7.47 -6.04
CA SER A 32 12.31 8.50 -5.55
C SER A 32 12.62 8.37 -4.05
N ASN A 33 11.63 8.00 -3.23
CA ASN A 33 11.85 7.79 -1.80
C ASN A 33 11.17 6.50 -1.27
N PRO A 34 11.95 5.47 -0.90
CA PRO A 34 11.42 4.19 -0.44
C PRO A 34 10.70 4.27 0.92
N ARG A 35 10.89 5.34 1.71
CA ARG A 35 10.18 5.55 2.98
C ARG A 35 8.67 5.70 2.79
N TYR A 36 8.23 6.20 1.63
CA TYR A 36 6.81 6.36 1.32
C TYR A 36 6.14 5.09 0.77
N LYS A 37 6.92 4.05 0.45
CA LYS A 37 6.35 2.77 -0.03
C LYS A 37 5.50 2.12 1.05
N VAL A 38 4.21 1.91 0.77
CA VAL A 38 3.28 1.25 1.69
C VAL A 38 2.47 0.13 1.04
N ARG A 39 1.99 -0.83 1.83
CA ARG A 39 1.06 -1.89 1.42
C ARG A 39 -0.19 -1.85 2.29
N GLN A 40 -1.35 -1.87 1.66
CA GLN A 40 -2.61 -2.03 2.37
C GLN A 40 -2.83 -3.50 2.76
N GLY A 41 -3.01 -3.74 4.05
CA GLY A 41 -3.33 -5.06 4.62
C GLY A 41 -2.12 -5.84 5.13
N GLY A 42 -2.28 -6.43 6.32
CA GLY A 42 -1.37 -7.42 6.92
C GLY A 42 -1.51 -8.82 6.30
N ALA A 43 -0.61 -9.73 6.65
CA ALA A 43 -0.66 -11.15 6.22
C ALA A 43 -1.83 -11.95 6.84
N LYS A 44 -2.76 -11.30 7.56
CA LYS A 44 -3.92 -11.98 8.12
C LYS A 44 -4.94 -12.27 7.02
N ASN A 45 -4.81 -13.49 6.48
CA ASN A 45 -5.86 -14.28 5.89
C ASN A 45 -7.21 -13.94 6.54
N ARG A 46 -8.07 -13.20 5.83
CA ARG A 46 -9.50 -13.47 5.98
C ARG A 46 -9.84 -14.43 4.86
N LYS A 47 -9.82 -15.72 5.20
CA LYS A 47 -10.86 -16.63 4.72
C LYS A 47 -12.19 -15.94 5.02
N ARG A 48 -12.65 -15.07 4.14
CA ARG A 48 -14.08 -14.82 4.01
C ARG A 48 -14.51 -15.75 2.89
N LYS A 49 -14.60 -17.03 3.27
CA LYS A 49 -15.61 -17.92 2.70
C LYS A 49 -16.94 -17.20 2.91
N ARG A 50 -17.51 -16.66 1.84
CA ARG A 50 -18.95 -16.69 1.60
C ARG A 50 -19.08 -17.12 0.16
#